data_AF-A0A6A5AHT0-F1
#
_entry.id   AF-A0A6A5AHT0-F1
#
_cell.length_a   1.000
_cell.length_b   1.000
_cell.length_c   1.000
_cell.angle_alpha   90.00
_cell.angle_beta   90.00
_cell.angle_gamma   90.00
#
_symmetry.space_group_name_H-M   'P 1'
#
loop_
_entity.id
_entity.type
_entity.pdbx_description
1 polymer ?
#
loop_
_entity_poly.entity_id
_entity_poly.type
_entity_poly.pdbx_seq_one_letter_code
_entity_poly.pdbx_strand_id
1 'polypeptide(L)'
;MYLCTVQCHAEQLGKLYSVFAKRRAKVLSEELTDGSALFRIEAHLPVVESFGFATELLKNTSGNASNPQLIFDHWTTMDEDPFFQPHTDEEREDFGERIDEHNAVRRLIEMVRKRKGLAREEKVVVHAEKQRTLGRNK
;
A
#
# COMPACT_ATOMS: atom_id res chain seq x y z
N MET A 1 5.20 6.88 8.75
CA MET A 1 3.88 6.51 9.29
C MET A 1 3.22 7.75 9.81
N TYR A 2 1.92 7.88 9.54
CA TYR A 2 1.07 8.84 10.23
C TYR A 2 0.38 8.16 11.39
N LEU A 3 0.33 8.82 12.55
CA LEU A 3 -0.65 8.51 13.59
C LEU A 3 -2.00 9.08 13.11
N CYS A 4 -2.92 8.18 12.82
CA CYS A 4 -4.27 8.48 12.39
C CYS A 4 -5.21 8.37 13.59
N THR A 5 -5.87 9.47 13.95
CA THR A 5 -6.95 9.48 14.94
C THR A 5 -8.29 9.69 14.26
N VAL A 6 -9.27 8.85 14.56
CA VAL A 6 -10.61 8.92 13.98
C VAL A 6 -11.65 8.51 15.01
N GLN A 7 -12.85 9.09 14.90
CA GLN A 7 -13.97 8.79 15.78
C GLN A 7 -15.18 8.32 14.98
N CYS A 8 -15.87 7.28 15.45
CA CYS A 8 -17.13 6.85 14.85
C CYS A 8 -18.02 6.09 15.84
N HIS A 9 -19.28 5.89 15.49
CA HIS A 9 -20.19 5.02 16.23
C HIS A 9 -19.88 3.54 15.98
N ALA A 10 -20.29 2.67 16.91
CA ALA A 10 -20.09 1.21 16.84
C ALA A 10 -20.51 0.59 15.48
N GLU A 11 -21.63 1.08 14.92
CA GLU A 11 -22.18 0.60 13.65
C GLU A 11 -21.24 0.76 12.45
N GLN A 12 -20.31 1.72 12.52
CA GLN A 12 -19.37 2.02 11.42
C GLN A 12 -17.97 1.43 11.64
N LEU A 13 -17.70 0.83 12.81
CA LEU A 13 -16.39 0.25 13.14
C LEU A 13 -15.95 -0.78 12.09
N GLY A 14 -16.83 -1.72 11.73
CA GLY A 14 -16.49 -2.75 10.75
C GLY A 14 -16.08 -2.18 9.39
N LYS A 15 -16.74 -1.10 8.93
CA LYS A 15 -16.38 -0.43 7.68
C LYS A 15 -15.05 0.31 7.78
N LEU A 16 -14.80 0.93 8.92
CA LEU A 16 -13.56 1.64 9.20
C LEU A 16 -12.36 0.68 9.22
N TYR A 17 -12.50 -0.47 9.89
CA TYR A 17 -11.50 -1.53 9.89
C TYR A 17 -11.22 -2.08 8.49
N SER A 18 -12.24 -2.22 7.65
CA SER A 18 -12.08 -2.61 6.25
C SER A 18 -11.21 -1.62 5.45
N VAL A 19 -11.43 -0.31 5.63
CA VAL A 19 -10.61 0.73 4.97
C VAL A 19 -9.17 0.71 5.49
N PHE A 20 -8.99 0.56 6.80
CA PHE A 20 -7.66 0.44 7.42
C PHE A 20 -6.90 -0.78 6.90
N ALA A 21 -7.53 -1.96 6.86
CA ALA A 21 -6.92 -3.18 6.37
C ALA A 21 -6.46 -3.04 4.91
N LYS A 22 -7.32 -2.49 4.04
CA LYS A 22 -7.01 -2.24 2.63
C LYS A 22 -5.78 -1.33 2.45
N ARG A 23 -5.59 -0.37 3.36
CA ARG A 23 -4.48 0.60 3.35
C ARG A 23 -3.31 0.18 4.24
N ARG A 24 -3.30 -1.07 4.72
CA ARG A 24 -2.23 -1.64 5.55
C ARG A 24 -1.96 -0.81 6.81
N ALA A 25 -3.01 -0.21 7.37
CA ALA A 25 -2.93 0.51 8.63
C ALA A 25 -2.92 -0.48 9.80
N LYS A 26 -2.13 -0.18 10.83
CA LYS A 26 -2.05 -0.98 12.06
C LYS A 26 -2.75 -0.24 13.18
N VAL A 27 -3.85 -0.80 13.68
CA VAL A 27 -4.59 -0.22 14.83
C VAL A 27 -3.79 -0.43 16.11
N LEU A 28 -3.71 0.63 16.91
CA LEU A 28 -2.97 0.68 18.18
C LEU A 28 -3.92 0.59 19.37
N SER A 29 -4.97 1.42 19.35
CA SER A 29 -5.97 1.48 20.40
C SER A 29 -7.36 1.73 19.81
N GLU A 30 -8.36 1.17 20.49
CA GLU A 30 -9.78 1.45 20.31
C GLU A 30 -10.34 1.72 21.71
N GLU A 31 -10.82 2.94 21.93
CA GLU A 31 -11.33 3.38 23.22
C GLU A 31 -12.69 4.07 23.05
N LEU A 32 -13.65 3.75 23.92
CA LEU A 32 -14.90 4.49 23.98
C LEU A 32 -14.63 5.85 24.65
N THR A 33 -15.00 6.94 23.99
CA THR A 33 -14.77 8.28 24.55
C THR A 33 -15.77 8.56 25.66
N ASP A 34 -15.27 8.78 26.88
CA ASP A 34 -16.08 9.06 28.07
C ASP A 34 -17.10 10.17 27.82
N GLY A 35 -18.36 9.91 28.20
CA GLY A 35 -19.47 10.84 28.01
C GLY A 35 -20.05 10.88 26.59
N SER A 36 -19.57 10.04 25.66
CA SER A 36 -20.15 9.90 24.31
C SER A 36 -20.26 8.44 23.88
N ALA A 37 -21.15 8.16 22.92
CA ALA A 37 -21.25 6.84 22.28
C ALA A 37 -20.33 6.70 21.05
N LEU A 38 -19.17 7.40 21.07
CA LEU A 38 -18.20 7.42 19.98
C LEU A 38 -16.93 6.67 20.39
N PHE A 39 -16.49 5.78 19.51
CA PHE A 39 -15.21 5.11 19.62
C PHE A 39 -14.14 5.99 19.00
N ARG A 40 -13.06 6.22 19.74
CA ARG A 40 -11.82 6.82 19.26
C ARG A 40 -10.86 5.70 18.91
N ILE A 41 -10.33 5.76 17.69
CA ILE A 41 -9.43 4.74 17.16
C ILE A 41 -8.14 5.43 16.75
N GLU A 42 -7.03 4.89 17.22
CA GLU A 42 -5.69 5.34 16.85
C GLU A 42 -4.99 4.25 16.05
N ALA A 43 -4.43 4.60 14.90
CA ALA A 43 -3.78 3.65 14.01
C ALA A 43 -2.57 4.27 13.31
N HIS A 44 -1.54 3.46 13.08
CA HIS A 44 -0.44 3.82 12.18
C HIS A 44 -0.84 3.58 10.73
N LEU A 45 -0.87 4.64 9.93
CA LEU A 45 -1.17 4.60 8.50
C LEU A 45 0.10 4.87 7.68
N PRO A 46 0.45 4.03 6.70
CA PRO A 46 1.53 4.34 5.75
C PRO A 46 1.25 5.63 4.99
N VAL A 47 2.24 6.53 4.93
CA VAL A 47 2.11 7.86 4.29
C VAL A 47 1.71 7.74 2.82
N VAL A 48 2.28 6.76 2.12
CA VAL A 48 1.96 6.43 0.72
C VAL A 48 0.48 6.03 0.56
N GLU A 49 -0.08 5.34 1.53
CA GLU A 49 -1.47 4.87 1.52
C GLU A 49 -2.42 5.88 2.18
N SER A 50 -1.95 7.08 2.54
CA SER A 50 -2.80 8.12 3.13
C SER A 50 -3.56 8.95 2.09
N PHE A 51 -3.08 8.98 0.85
CA PHE A 51 -3.71 9.78 -0.20
C PHE A 51 -5.11 9.26 -0.53
N GLY A 52 -6.11 10.15 -0.44
CA GLY A 52 -7.53 9.79 -0.62
C GLY A 52 -8.16 8.99 0.51
N PHE A 53 -7.43 8.75 1.63
CA PHE A 53 -7.94 7.98 2.76
C PHE A 53 -9.19 8.61 3.39
N ALA A 54 -9.14 9.92 3.67
CA ALA A 54 -10.28 10.62 4.28
C ALA A 54 -11.56 10.50 3.44
N THR A 55 -11.44 10.67 2.12
CA THR A 55 -12.58 10.56 1.19
C THR A 55 -13.13 9.13 1.13
N GLU A 56 -12.27 8.13 1.06
CA GLU A 56 -12.71 6.72 1.04
C GLU A 56 -13.39 6.32 2.35
N LEU A 57 -12.83 6.73 3.48
CA LEU A 57 -13.39 6.48 4.80
C LEU A 57 -14.79 7.10 4.91
N LEU A 58 -14.94 8.39 4.61
CA LEU A 58 -16.21 9.10 4.71
C LEU A 58 -17.25 8.53 3.74
N LYS A 59 -16.84 8.12 2.53
CA LYS A 59 -17.73 7.48 1.56
C LYS A 59 -18.27 6.15 2.10
N ASN A 60 -17.42 5.31 2.68
CA ASN A 60 -17.83 4.00 3.19
C ASN A 60 -18.70 4.11 4.45
N THR A 61 -18.45 5.09 5.32
CA THR A 61 -19.25 5.33 6.52
C THR A 61 -20.44 6.25 6.28
N SER A 62 -20.71 6.64 5.03
CA SER A 62 -21.78 7.59 4.66
C SER A 62 -21.69 8.92 5.41
N GLY A 63 -20.47 9.36 5.76
CA GLY A 63 -20.19 10.58 6.52
C GLY A 63 -20.32 10.42 8.04
N ASN A 64 -20.65 9.23 8.55
CA ASN A 64 -20.86 8.99 9.99
C ASN A 64 -19.57 8.67 10.77
N ALA A 65 -18.40 8.83 10.14
CA ALA A 65 -17.12 8.88 10.82
C ALA A 65 -16.60 10.32 10.80
N SER A 66 -15.86 10.70 11.84
CA SER A 66 -15.17 11.98 11.87
C SER A 66 -14.14 12.06 10.74
N ASN A 67 -13.81 13.28 10.34
CA ASN A 67 -12.69 13.50 9.43
C ASN A 67 -11.39 13.03 10.13
N PRO A 68 -10.58 12.15 9.51
CA PRO A 68 -9.40 11.61 10.16
C PRO A 68 -8.31 12.67 10.34
N GLN A 69 -7.70 12.69 11.51
CA GLN A 69 -6.52 13.51 11.78
C GLN A 69 -5.27 12.69 11.51
N LEU A 70 -4.41 13.19 10.62
CA LEU A 70 -3.16 12.54 10.22
C LEU A 70 -1.98 13.37 10.70
N ILE A 71 -1.22 12.84 11.66
CA ILE A 71 -0.04 13.51 12.23
C ILE A 71 1.20 12.66 11.94
N PHE A 72 2.30 13.29 11.51
CA PHE A 72 3.57 12.58 11.35
C PHE A 72 4.06 12.05 12.69
N ASP A 73 4.42 10.77 12.71
CA ASP A 73 4.92 10.09 13.90
C ASP A 73 6.36 9.61 13.69
N HIS A 74 6.59 8.59 12.86
CA HIS A 74 7.93 8.05 12.61
C HIS A 74 8.09 7.38 11.24
N TRP A 75 9.28 6.91 10.89
CA TRP A 75 9.51 6.03 9.74
C TRP A 75 9.64 4.59 10.18
N THR A 76 9.11 3.66 9.39
CA THR A 76 9.17 2.22 9.67
C THR A 76 9.61 1.50 8.42
N THR A 77 10.42 0.46 8.59
CA THR A 77 10.81 -0.47 7.53
C THR A 77 9.60 -1.33 7.16
N MET A 78 9.43 -1.65 5.87
CA MET A 78 8.46 -2.64 5.43
C MET A 78 9.12 -4.02 5.41
N ASP A 79 8.37 -5.07 5.75
CA ASP A 79 8.90 -6.43 5.87
C ASP A 79 9.17 -7.12 4.52
N GLU A 80 8.63 -6.58 3.43
CA GLU A 80 8.80 -7.11 2.08
C GLU A 80 10.14 -6.71 1.45
N ASP A 81 10.89 -7.68 0.90
CA ASP A 81 12.10 -7.41 0.12
C ASP A 81 11.75 -6.94 -1.31
N PRO A 82 12.08 -5.69 -1.71
CA PRO A 82 11.80 -5.19 -3.06
C PRO A 82 12.54 -5.90 -4.20
N PHE A 83 13.53 -6.74 -3.92
CA PHE A 83 14.34 -7.43 -4.95
C PHE A 83 14.27 -8.95 -4.85
N PHE A 84 13.27 -9.50 -4.15
CA PHE A 84 13.12 -10.93 -3.95
C PHE A 84 13.12 -11.69 -5.29
N GLN A 85 14.02 -12.67 -5.40
CA GLN A 85 14.09 -13.62 -6.50
C GLN A 85 14.24 -15.02 -5.89
N PRO A 86 13.44 -16.02 -6.35
CA PRO A 86 13.53 -17.36 -5.81
C PRO A 86 14.84 -17.99 -6.28
N HIS A 87 15.67 -18.43 -5.34
CA HIS A 87 16.99 -19.00 -5.64
C HIS A 87 17.04 -20.49 -5.39
N THR A 88 16.28 -20.98 -4.41
CA THR A 88 16.22 -22.40 -4.06
C THR A 88 15.14 -23.14 -4.86
N ASP A 89 15.29 -24.45 -5.02
CA ASP A 89 14.30 -25.26 -5.74
C ASP A 89 12.95 -25.28 -5.03
N GLU A 90 12.93 -25.26 -3.69
CA GLU A 90 11.71 -25.16 -2.87
C GLU A 90 10.98 -23.82 -3.08
N GLU A 91 11.68 -22.68 -3.04
CA GLU A 91 11.07 -21.36 -3.31
C GLU A 91 10.54 -21.25 -4.75
N ARG A 92 11.17 -21.93 -5.71
CA ARG A 92 10.72 -21.94 -7.10
C ARG A 92 9.46 -22.78 -7.29
N GLU A 93 9.27 -23.84 -6.50
CA GLU A 93 8.03 -24.60 -6.48
C GLU A 93 6.87 -23.76 -5.91
N ASP A 94 7.12 -22.99 -4.84
CA ASP A 94 6.11 -22.18 -4.16
C ASP A 94 5.74 -20.90 -4.95
N PHE A 95 6.74 -20.16 -5.44
CA PHE A 95 6.56 -18.83 -6.04
C PHE A 95 6.67 -18.83 -7.57
N GLY A 96 7.04 -19.97 -8.17
CA GLY A 96 7.30 -20.10 -9.60
C GLY A 96 8.70 -19.61 -10.02
N GLU A 97 9.08 -19.90 -11.26
CA GLU A 97 10.42 -19.55 -11.78
C GLU A 97 10.64 -18.06 -12.04
N ARG A 98 9.55 -17.30 -12.21
CA ARG A 98 9.58 -15.85 -12.43
C ARG A 98 8.49 -15.18 -11.63
N ILE A 99 8.90 -14.30 -10.72
CA ILE A 99 7.98 -13.40 -10.04
C ILE A 99 7.73 -12.24 -11.00
N ASP A 100 6.77 -12.41 -11.91
CA ASP A 100 6.38 -11.35 -12.86
C ASP A 100 5.66 -10.19 -12.15
N GLU A 101 5.10 -10.43 -10.96
CA GLU A 101 4.42 -9.40 -10.18
C GLU A 101 5.37 -8.69 -9.20
N HIS A 102 5.70 -7.44 -9.52
CA HIS A 102 6.38 -6.55 -8.57
C HIS A 102 5.57 -6.44 -7.27
N ASN A 103 6.21 -6.70 -6.13
CA ASN A 103 5.62 -6.47 -4.81
C ASN A 103 5.34 -4.97 -4.56
N ALA A 104 4.60 -4.67 -3.49
CA ALA A 104 4.17 -3.29 -3.23
C ALA A 104 5.37 -2.34 -3.06
N VAL A 105 6.42 -2.80 -2.38
CA VAL A 105 7.65 -2.01 -2.15
C VAL A 105 8.38 -1.72 -3.46
N ARG A 106 8.53 -2.72 -4.34
CA ARG A 106 9.19 -2.57 -5.63
C ARG A 106 8.42 -1.62 -6.54
N ARG A 107 7.09 -1.70 -6.58
CA ARG A 107 6.25 -0.73 -7.30
C ARG A 107 6.51 0.70 -6.82
N LEU A 108 6.65 0.90 -5.51
CA LEU A 108 6.95 2.22 -4.94
C LEU A 108 8.31 2.74 -5.37
N ILE A 109 9.34 1.89 -5.31
CA ILE A 109 10.69 2.24 -5.76
C ILE A 109 10.68 2.63 -7.24
N GLU A 110 10.02 1.84 -8.09
CA GLU A 110 9.96 2.12 -9.53
C GLU A 110 9.22 3.41 -9.86
N MET A 111 8.10 3.69 -9.19
CA MET A 111 7.36 4.94 -9.35
C MET A 111 8.22 6.16 -9.00
N VAL A 112 8.98 6.08 -7.89
CA VAL A 112 9.89 7.15 -7.48
C VAL A 112 11.04 7.30 -8.47
N ARG A 113 11.68 6.19 -8.88
CA ARG A 113 12.78 6.22 -9.85
C ARG A 113 12.35 6.79 -11.20
N LYS A 114 11.18 6.37 -11.70
CA LYS A 114 10.58 6.91 -12.94
C LYS A 114 10.37 8.43 -12.83
N ARG A 115 9.78 8.90 -11.73
CA ARG A 115 9.54 10.34 -11.51
C ARG A 115 10.84 11.14 -11.40
N LYS A 116 11.87 10.56 -10.80
CA LYS A 116 13.17 11.20 -10.59
C LYS A 116 14.13 11.04 -11.79
N GLY A 117 13.75 10.29 -12.82
CA GLY A 117 14.62 10.01 -13.97
C GLY A 117 15.82 9.11 -13.63
N LEU A 118 15.73 8.32 -12.57
CA LEU A 118 16.77 7.37 -12.19
C LEU A 118 16.70 6.12 -13.08
N ALA A 119 17.85 5.45 -13.24
CA ALA A 119 17.95 4.22 -14.04
C ALA A 119 16.93 3.17 -13.57
N ARG A 120 16.19 2.56 -14.49
CA ARG A 120 15.26 1.46 -14.20
C ARG A 120 15.74 0.20 -14.91
N GLU A 121 15.51 -0.96 -14.32
CA GLU A 121 15.77 -2.27 -14.95
C GLU A 121 14.71 -2.62 -16.01
N GLU A 122 14.09 -1.61 -16.60
CA GLU A 122 13.14 -1.79 -17.68
C GLU A 122 13.95 -2.13 -18.92
N LYS A 123 13.79 -3.34 -19.45
CA LYS A 123 14.42 -3.75 -20.71
C LYS A 123 13.83 -2.90 -21.83
N VAL A 124 14.47 -1.77 -22.13
CA VAL A 124 14.08 -0.87 -23.24
C VAL A 124 14.09 -1.63 -24.57
N VAL A 125 14.97 -2.63 -24.70
CA VAL A 125 14.95 -3.60 -25.81
C VAL A 125 15.31 -4.98 -25.26
N VAL A 126 14.37 -5.94 -25.35
CA VAL A 126 14.57 -7.32 -24.85
C VAL A 126 15.53 -8.11 -25.75
N HIS A 127 15.54 -7.84 -27.06
CA HIS A 127 16.45 -8.45 -28.03
C HIS A 127 16.91 -7.42 -29.07
N ALA A 128 17.96 -6.66 -28.75
CA ALA A 128 18.53 -5.66 -29.67
C ALA A 128 18.98 -6.28 -31.00
N GLU A 129 19.48 -7.51 -30.95
CA GLU A 129 20.03 -8.25 -32.10
C GLU A 129 18.95 -8.74 -33.08
N LYS A 130 17.70 -8.90 -32.62
CA LYS A 130 16.60 -9.44 -33.44
C LYS A 130 15.76 -8.35 -34.10
N GLN A 131 16.11 -7.07 -33.96
CA GLN A 131 15.32 -5.98 -34.55
C GLN A 131 15.21 -6.03 -36.08
N ARG A 132 16.22 -6.60 -36.75
CA ARG A 132 16.21 -6.80 -38.22
C ARG A 132 15.48 -8.08 -38.67
N THR A 133 15.31 -9.07 -37.79
CA THR A 133 14.74 -10.39 -38.11
C THR A 133 13.33 -10.62 -37.56
N LEU A 134 12.81 -9.70 -36.72
CA LEU A 134 11.40 -9.64 -36.36
C LEU A 134 10.57 -9.34 -37.61
N GLY A 135 10.09 -10.41 -38.24
CA GLY A 135 9.41 -10.39 -39.52
C GLY A 135 8.25 -9.39 -39.55
N ARG A 136 8.30 -8.52 -40.56
CA ARG A 136 7.25 -7.55 -40.86
C ARG A 136 6.19 -8.24 -41.71
N ASN A 137 5.42 -9.15 -41.13
CA ASN A 137 4.20 -9.63 -41.79
C ASN A 137 3.14 -8.53 -41.64
N LYS A 138 2.91 -7.84 -42.75
CA LYS A 138 1.84 -6.84 -42.92
C LYS A 138 0.47 -7.50 -42.89
#